data_AF-A0A8J1TWG4-F1
#
_entry.id   AF-A0A8J1TWG4-F1
#
_cell.length_a   1.000
_cell.length_b   1.000
_cell.length_c   1.000
_cell.angle_alpha   90.00
_cell.angle_beta   90.00
_cell.angle_gamma   90.00
#
_symmetry.space_group_name_H-M   'P 1'
#
loop_
_entity.id
_entity.type
_entity.pdbx_description
1 polymer ?
#
loop_
_entity_poly.entity_id
_entity_poly.type
_entity_poly.pdbx_seq_one_letter_code
_entity_poly.pdbx_strand_id
1 'polypeptide(L)'
;MKKAVVKPPDAKPELDKIKRVYRAAVDTIKRLDDITKQKKSYKEIFSADAIGLRGKLRDYCERLMFYDPVEYGRKAEELLWRKVFYDIIQLMKQNKKHMRPGNSMQTAFRTHLAAAEGFYHHLIFKLQKEYHVDVCGLVDCHLLPEPRSHKKHHPQKRSDIDPAVHEWAMRACHRCLVYLGDLARYAQDIEGLKSVILSERCYYQAIALYPTYGMPHNQLGTLVGTKHYNCEAAYHYMRCLLCTNIFEGASGNLQRLFEKNRKRYEELSKVSPRDLPPELQRKHLSI
;
A
#
# COMPACT_ATOMS: atom_id res chain seq x y z
N MET A 1 -18.96 -47.32 -8.36
CA MET A 1 -17.50 -47.13 -8.59
C MET A 1 -17.22 -45.65 -8.81
N LYS A 2 -16.56 -44.96 -7.88
CA LYS A 2 -16.14 -43.56 -8.04
C LYS A 2 -14.91 -43.55 -8.96
N LYS A 3 -15.04 -42.98 -10.17
CA LYS A 3 -13.89 -42.76 -11.07
C LYS A 3 -12.92 -41.80 -10.37
N ALA A 4 -11.75 -42.30 -10.01
CA ALA A 4 -10.64 -41.47 -9.56
C ALA A 4 -10.25 -40.54 -10.73
N VAL A 5 -10.37 -39.24 -10.51
CA VAL A 5 -9.80 -38.22 -11.39
C VAL A 5 -8.28 -38.37 -11.30
N VAL A 6 -7.70 -39.10 -12.25
CA VAL A 6 -6.26 -39.18 -12.42
C VAL A 6 -5.79 -37.79 -12.81
N LYS A 7 -5.17 -37.07 -11.85
CA LYS A 7 -4.49 -35.80 -12.15
C LYS A 7 -3.41 -36.06 -13.22
N PRO A 8 -3.26 -35.17 -14.22
CA PRO A 8 -2.29 -35.36 -15.29
C PRO A 8 -0.86 -35.45 -14.72
N PRO A 9 0.03 -36.23 -15.36
CA PRO A 9 1.38 -36.52 -14.87
C PRO A 9 2.25 -35.27 -14.65
N ASP A 10 1.94 -34.16 -15.32
CA ASP A 10 2.67 -32.88 -15.22
C ASP A 10 2.29 -32.03 -13.99
N ALA A 11 1.15 -32.29 -13.34
CA ALA A 11 0.69 -31.50 -12.20
C ALA A 11 1.50 -31.78 -10.90
N LYS A 12 2.11 -32.96 -10.80
CA LYS A 12 2.88 -33.40 -9.62
C LYS A 12 4.24 -32.67 -9.50
N PRO A 13 5.08 -32.57 -10.56
CA PRO A 13 6.33 -31.82 -10.49
C PRO A 13 6.14 -30.31 -10.26
N GLU A 14 5.06 -29.73 -10.78
CA GLU A 14 4.71 -28.32 -10.59
C GLU A 14 4.28 -28.03 -9.14
N LEU A 15 3.45 -28.89 -8.55
CA LEU A 15 3.08 -28.79 -7.14
C LEU A 15 4.29 -28.93 -6.19
N ASP A 16 5.23 -29.83 -6.50
CA ASP A 16 6.45 -30.00 -5.71
C ASP A 16 7.39 -28.79 -5.82
N LYS A 17 7.39 -28.11 -6.97
CA LYS A 17 8.08 -26.82 -7.15
C LYS A 17 7.45 -25.73 -6.28
N ILE A 18 6.13 -25.60 -6.28
CA ILE A 18 5.40 -24.63 -5.43
C ILE A 18 5.69 -24.89 -3.94
N LYS A 19 5.57 -26.14 -3.49
CA LYS A 19 5.87 -26.52 -2.09
C LYS A 19 7.31 -26.24 -1.68
N ARG A 20 8.28 -26.38 -2.60
CA ARG A 20 9.67 -26.02 -2.33
C ARG A 20 9.85 -24.52 -2.17
N VAL A 21 9.25 -23.72 -3.05
CA VAL A 21 9.30 -22.25 -2.97
C VAL A 21 8.63 -21.76 -1.69
N TYR A 22 7.47 -22.31 -1.35
CA TYR A 22 6.76 -21.96 -0.12
C TYR A 22 7.57 -22.25 1.14
N ARG A 23 8.19 -23.43 1.24
CA ARG A 23 9.10 -23.77 2.35
C ARG A 23 10.28 -22.82 2.44
N ALA A 24 10.92 -22.50 1.31
CA ALA A 24 12.03 -21.55 1.27
C ALA A 24 11.61 -20.14 1.70
N ALA A 25 10.40 -19.69 1.35
CA ALA A 25 9.84 -18.42 1.79
C ALA A 25 9.66 -18.42 3.32
N VAL A 26 9.06 -19.47 3.90
CA VAL A 26 8.87 -19.61 5.35
C VAL A 26 10.21 -19.59 6.09
N ASP A 27 11.22 -20.31 5.61
CA ASP A 27 12.54 -20.32 6.25
C ASP A 27 13.25 -18.97 6.15
N THR A 28 13.07 -18.26 5.03
CA THR A 28 13.61 -16.91 4.85
C THR A 28 12.93 -15.92 5.81
N ILE A 29 11.61 -16.05 6.02
CA ILE A 29 10.85 -15.24 6.97
C ILE A 29 11.37 -15.43 8.39
N LYS A 30 11.60 -16.67 8.82
CA LYS A 30 12.15 -16.94 10.17
C LYS A 30 13.46 -16.19 10.39
N ARG A 31 14.38 -16.27 9.42
CA ARG A 31 15.67 -15.56 9.47
C ARG A 31 15.50 -14.03 9.51
N LEU A 32 14.55 -13.48 8.75
CA LEU A 32 14.24 -12.05 8.78
C LEU A 32 13.60 -11.62 10.12
N ASP A 33 12.73 -12.44 10.69
CA ASP A 33 12.13 -12.21 12.00
C ASP A 33 13.19 -12.22 13.10
N ASP A 34 14.20 -13.10 13.01
CA ASP A 34 15.31 -13.15 13.96
C ASP A 34 16.18 -11.88 13.92
N ILE A 35 16.33 -11.25 12.75
CA ILE A 35 17.01 -9.96 12.61
C ILE A 35 16.15 -8.83 13.19
N THR A 36 14.86 -8.80 12.86
CA THR A 36 13.96 -7.70 13.24
C THR A 36 13.61 -7.66 14.73
N LYS A 37 13.61 -8.81 15.42
CA LYS A 37 13.38 -8.92 16.87
C LYS A 37 14.51 -8.36 17.74
N GLN A 38 15.70 -8.11 17.18
CA GLN A 38 16.83 -7.63 17.96
C GLN A 38 16.64 -6.18 18.41
N LYS A 39 17.11 -5.83 19.62
CA LYS A 39 16.95 -4.47 20.19
C LYS A 39 17.54 -3.34 19.32
N LYS A 40 18.55 -3.64 18.51
CA LYS A 40 19.19 -2.70 17.58
C LYS A 40 18.95 -3.08 16.11
N SER A 41 17.82 -3.74 15.83
CA SER A 41 17.47 -4.23 14.48
C SER A 41 17.51 -3.13 13.41
N TYR A 42 17.22 -1.87 13.76
CA TYR A 42 17.31 -0.72 12.84
C TYR A 42 18.72 -0.50 12.26
N LYS A 43 19.79 -1.01 12.89
CA LYS A 43 21.16 -0.96 12.34
C LYS A 43 21.43 -2.09 11.36
N GLU A 44 20.97 -3.29 11.69
CA GLU A 44 21.19 -4.50 10.91
C GLU A 44 20.22 -4.63 9.73
N ILE A 45 19.11 -3.89 9.73
CA ILE A 45 18.06 -4.08 8.75
C ILE A 45 18.52 -3.78 7.32
N PHE A 46 19.53 -2.93 7.14
CA PHE A 46 20.14 -2.64 5.83
C PHE A 46 21.49 -3.32 5.61
N SER A 47 21.84 -4.33 6.43
CA SER A 47 23.01 -5.17 6.15
C SER A 47 22.83 -5.93 4.82
N ALA A 48 23.94 -6.28 4.18
CA ALA A 48 23.92 -7.03 2.92
C ALA A 48 23.13 -8.35 3.05
N ASP A 49 23.27 -9.04 4.18
CA ASP A 49 22.54 -10.28 4.46
C ASP A 49 21.03 -10.04 4.58
N ALA A 50 20.62 -9.01 5.32
CA ALA A 50 19.21 -8.69 5.48
C ALA A 50 18.56 -8.26 4.14
N ILE A 51 19.28 -7.47 3.33
CA ILE A 51 18.86 -7.09 1.98
C ILE A 51 18.75 -8.33 1.09
N GLY A 52 19.74 -9.22 1.12
CA GLY A 52 19.76 -10.46 0.34
C GLY A 52 18.62 -11.41 0.71
N LEU A 53 18.32 -11.57 2.00
CA LEU A 53 17.17 -12.36 2.47
C LEU A 53 15.84 -11.77 1.99
N ARG A 54 15.67 -10.44 2.05
CA ARG A 54 14.47 -9.78 1.53
C ARG A 54 14.35 -9.92 0.01
N GLY A 55 15.45 -9.84 -0.73
CA GLY A 55 15.49 -10.10 -2.17
C GLY A 55 14.99 -11.51 -2.50
N LYS A 56 15.52 -12.52 -1.80
CA LYS A 56 15.06 -13.91 -1.95
C LYS A 56 13.57 -14.07 -1.63
N LEU A 57 13.10 -13.50 -0.53
CA LEU A 57 11.70 -13.58 -0.14
C LEU A 57 10.78 -12.93 -1.18
N ARG A 58 11.16 -11.75 -1.69
CA ARG A 58 10.45 -11.07 -2.78
C ARG A 58 10.34 -11.98 -4.00
N ASP A 59 11.44 -12.59 -4.43
CA ASP A 59 11.47 -13.46 -5.60
C ASP A 59 10.63 -14.74 -5.38
N TYR A 60 10.62 -15.30 -4.16
CA TYR A 60 9.77 -16.44 -3.81
C TYR A 60 8.28 -16.07 -3.84
N CYS A 61 7.90 -14.94 -3.25
CA CYS A 61 6.53 -14.46 -3.30
C CYS A 61 6.08 -14.21 -4.73
N GLU A 62 6.91 -13.56 -5.56
CA GLU A 62 6.61 -13.35 -6.96
C GLU A 62 6.40 -14.67 -7.71
N ARG A 63 7.30 -15.64 -7.55
CA ARG A 63 7.12 -16.95 -8.17
C ARG A 63 5.84 -17.66 -7.73
N LEU A 64 5.48 -17.57 -6.44
CA LEU A 64 4.23 -18.14 -5.95
C LEU A 64 3.01 -17.48 -6.59
N MET A 65 3.03 -16.16 -6.77
CA MET A 65 1.94 -15.43 -7.45
C MET A 65 1.71 -15.94 -8.88
N PHE A 66 2.78 -16.20 -9.64
CA PHE A 66 2.66 -16.61 -11.04
C PHE A 66 2.54 -18.12 -11.26
N TYR A 67 2.94 -18.97 -10.29
CA TYR A 67 2.73 -20.43 -10.41
C TYR A 67 1.28 -20.83 -10.18
N ASP A 68 0.60 -20.19 -9.23
CA ASP A 68 -0.80 -20.46 -8.94
C ASP A 68 -1.47 -19.17 -8.41
N PRO A 69 -1.94 -18.31 -9.32
CA PRO A 69 -2.50 -17.00 -8.96
C PRO A 69 -3.74 -17.09 -8.07
N VAL A 70 -4.56 -18.13 -8.25
CA VAL A 70 -5.83 -18.27 -7.53
C VAL A 70 -5.59 -18.72 -6.09
N GLU A 71 -4.74 -19.73 -5.87
CA GLU A 71 -4.49 -20.26 -4.52
C GLU A 71 -3.48 -19.41 -3.72
N TYR A 72 -2.41 -18.96 -4.39
CA TYR A 72 -1.27 -18.32 -3.72
C TYR A 72 -1.14 -16.84 -4.00
N GLY A 73 -1.74 -16.30 -5.07
CA GLY A 73 -1.58 -14.91 -5.48
C GLY A 73 -1.79 -13.92 -4.33
N ARG A 74 -3.01 -13.91 -3.75
CA ARG A 74 -3.34 -12.98 -2.67
C ARG A 74 -2.45 -13.14 -1.44
N LYS A 75 -2.20 -14.39 -1.02
CA LYS A 75 -1.38 -14.69 0.18
C LYS A 75 0.06 -14.23 -0.02
N ALA A 76 0.62 -14.46 -1.20
CA ALA A 76 1.97 -14.07 -1.56
C ALA A 76 2.12 -12.55 -1.66
N GLU A 77 1.13 -11.83 -2.22
CA GLU A 77 1.10 -10.36 -2.24
C GLU A 77 1.13 -9.76 -0.83
N GLU A 78 0.22 -10.21 0.05
CA GLU A 78 0.14 -9.72 1.43
C GLU A 78 1.44 -9.99 2.19
N LEU A 79 2.00 -11.19 2.01
CA LEU A 79 3.25 -11.58 2.62
C LEU A 79 4.42 -10.73 2.13
N LEU A 80 4.50 -10.50 0.82
CA LEU A 80 5.51 -9.67 0.18
C LEU A 80 5.45 -8.25 0.72
N TRP A 81 4.28 -7.60 0.65
CA TRP A 81 4.11 -6.24 1.18
C TRP A 81 4.53 -6.16 2.65
N ARG A 82 4.01 -7.07 3.49
CA ARG A 82 4.27 -7.05 4.93
C ARG A 82 5.75 -7.26 5.26
N LYS A 83 6.32 -8.39 4.81
CA LYS A 83 7.64 -8.84 5.27
C LYS A 83 8.82 -8.24 4.52
N VAL A 84 8.63 -7.88 3.25
CA VAL A 84 9.71 -7.30 2.44
C VAL A 84 9.79 -5.79 2.61
N PHE A 85 8.65 -5.11 2.74
CA PHE A 85 8.60 -3.64 2.74
C PHE A 85 8.04 -3.04 4.03
N TYR A 86 6.80 -3.36 4.39
CA TYR A 86 6.07 -2.66 5.46
C TYR A 86 6.72 -2.81 6.84
N ASP A 87 7.17 -4.01 7.22
CA ASP A 87 7.85 -4.23 8.52
C ASP A 87 9.11 -3.36 8.63
N ILE A 88 9.84 -3.15 7.52
CA ILE A 88 11.03 -2.29 7.45
C ILE A 88 10.63 -0.83 7.60
N ILE A 89 9.61 -0.39 6.85
CA ILE A 89 9.06 0.96 6.93
C ILE A 89 8.59 1.26 8.36
N GLN A 90 7.88 0.34 8.99
CA GLN A 90 7.39 0.48 10.35
C GLN A 90 8.55 0.58 11.35
N LEU A 91 9.55 -0.30 11.24
CA LEU A 91 10.74 -0.25 12.08
C LEU A 91 11.48 1.09 11.96
N MET A 92 11.66 1.59 10.73
CA MET A 92 12.30 2.88 10.50
C MET A 92 11.45 4.04 11.02
N LYS A 93 10.13 3.99 10.85
CA LYS A 93 9.21 5.02 11.39
C LYS A 93 9.21 5.07 12.92
N GLN A 94 9.39 3.94 13.60
CA GLN A 94 9.55 3.89 15.06
C GLN A 94 10.92 4.45 15.50
N ASN A 95 11.91 4.40 14.62
CA ASN A 95 13.30 4.80 14.88
C ASN A 95 13.71 6.09 14.15
N LYS A 96 12.76 6.98 13.83
CA LYS A 96 12.98 8.24 13.07
C LYS A 96 14.13 9.10 13.59
N LYS A 97 14.38 9.12 14.91
CA LYS A 97 15.51 9.84 15.53
C LYS A 97 16.89 9.45 14.98
N HIS A 98 17.00 8.28 14.35
CA HIS A 98 18.22 7.77 13.74
C HIS A 98 18.33 8.08 12.23
N MET A 99 17.28 8.63 11.60
CA MET A 99 17.26 9.04 10.19
C MET A 99 17.44 10.56 10.08
N ARG A 100 18.67 11.05 10.30
CA ARG A 100 18.99 12.47 10.12
C ARG A 100 19.17 12.80 8.64
N PRO A 101 18.82 14.01 8.19
CA PRO A 101 19.05 14.43 6.81
C PRO A 101 20.49 14.17 6.35
N GLY A 102 20.66 13.46 5.24
CA GLY A 102 21.95 13.17 4.61
C GLY A 102 22.76 12.01 5.22
N ASN A 103 22.26 11.33 6.27
CA ASN A 103 23.00 10.20 6.84
C ASN A 103 22.79 8.89 6.07
N SER A 104 23.71 7.94 6.24
CA SER A 104 23.67 6.63 5.55
C SER A 104 22.37 5.86 5.79
N MET A 105 21.78 6.00 6.97
CA MET A 105 20.51 5.36 7.33
C MET A 105 19.33 5.91 6.52
N GLN A 106 19.24 7.24 6.37
CA GLN A 106 18.23 7.89 5.55
C GLN A 106 18.42 7.52 4.07
N THR A 107 19.66 7.49 3.58
CA THR A 107 19.98 7.05 2.22
C THR A 107 19.54 5.60 2.00
N ALA A 108 19.89 4.68 2.90
CA ALA A 108 19.48 3.28 2.79
C ALA A 108 17.96 3.10 2.81
N PHE A 109 17.26 3.85 3.67
CA PHE A 109 15.80 3.85 3.72
C PHE A 109 15.19 4.43 2.43
N ARG A 110 15.74 5.51 1.89
CA ARG A 110 15.31 6.08 0.60
C ARG A 110 15.50 5.09 -0.55
N THR A 111 16.66 4.44 -0.63
CA THR A 111 16.93 3.39 -1.61
C THR A 111 15.96 2.23 -1.47
N HIS A 112 15.59 1.85 -0.24
CA HIS A 112 14.60 0.80 0.01
C HIS A 112 13.21 1.18 -0.51
N LEU A 113 12.74 2.41 -0.27
CA LEU A 113 11.47 2.91 -0.80
C LEU A 113 11.47 2.95 -2.33
N ALA A 114 12.54 3.47 -2.94
CA ALA A 114 12.68 3.51 -4.40
C ALA A 114 12.71 2.11 -5.03
N ALA A 115 13.39 1.15 -4.39
CA ALA A 115 13.38 -0.25 -4.83
C ALA A 115 11.98 -0.88 -4.75
N ALA A 116 11.19 -0.53 -3.73
CA ALA A 116 9.80 -0.97 -3.60
C ALA A 116 8.90 -0.36 -4.69
N GLU A 117 9.05 0.95 -4.95
CA GLU A 117 8.33 1.66 -6.01
C GLU A 117 8.61 1.02 -7.39
N GLY A 118 9.88 0.82 -7.72
CA GLY A 118 10.28 0.15 -8.97
C GLY A 118 9.75 -1.28 -9.08
N PHE A 119 9.73 -2.03 -7.98
CA PHE A 119 9.15 -3.38 -7.95
C PHE A 119 7.66 -3.37 -8.26
N TYR A 120 6.86 -2.52 -7.61
CA TYR A 120 5.41 -2.52 -7.83
C TYR A 120 5.02 -1.99 -9.20
N HIS A 121 5.76 -1.03 -9.77
CA HIS A 121 5.57 -0.65 -11.17
C HIS A 121 5.88 -1.81 -12.13
N HIS A 122 6.98 -2.53 -11.90
CA HIS A 122 7.32 -3.70 -12.70
C HIS A 122 6.29 -4.84 -12.55
N LEU A 123 5.75 -5.05 -11.34
CA LEU A 123 4.73 -6.06 -11.10
C LEU A 123 3.44 -5.73 -11.87
N ILE A 124 2.99 -4.47 -11.87
CA ILE A 124 1.85 -4.03 -12.69
C ILE A 124 2.11 -4.32 -14.17
N PHE A 125 3.28 -3.95 -14.70
CA PHE A 125 3.65 -4.25 -16.08
C PHE A 125 3.58 -5.74 -16.40
N LYS A 126 4.12 -6.58 -15.52
CA LYS A 126 4.16 -8.03 -15.70
C LYS A 126 2.75 -8.63 -15.67
N LEU A 127 1.89 -8.17 -14.77
CA LEU A 127 0.47 -8.58 -14.71
C LEU A 127 -0.29 -8.19 -15.98
N GLN A 128 -0.06 -6.99 -16.51
CA GLN A 128 -0.63 -6.55 -17.80
C GLN A 128 -0.20 -7.44 -18.96
N LYS A 129 1.10 -7.74 -19.04
CA LYS A 129 1.68 -8.56 -20.11
C LYS A 129 1.18 -10.01 -20.05
N GLU A 130 1.20 -10.63 -18.87
CA GLU A 130 0.91 -12.06 -18.70
C GLU A 130 -0.59 -12.36 -18.72
N TYR A 131 -1.42 -11.47 -18.14
CA TYR A 131 -2.85 -11.73 -17.94
C TYR A 131 -3.77 -10.83 -18.77
N HIS A 132 -3.22 -10.08 -19.73
CA HIS A 132 -3.95 -9.17 -20.63
C HIS A 132 -4.88 -8.20 -19.88
N VAL A 133 -4.42 -7.74 -18.72
CA VAL A 133 -5.06 -6.72 -17.90
C VAL A 133 -4.95 -5.38 -18.61
N ASP A 134 -6.10 -4.76 -18.88
CA ASP A 134 -6.17 -3.45 -19.49
C ASP A 134 -6.40 -2.39 -18.41
N VAL A 135 -5.34 -1.64 -18.11
CA VAL A 135 -5.36 -0.47 -17.21
C VAL A 135 -5.07 0.82 -17.97
N CYS A 136 -4.99 0.75 -19.31
CA CYS A 136 -4.69 1.91 -20.15
C CYS A 136 -5.80 2.96 -20.02
N GLY A 137 -5.43 4.22 -19.81
CA GLY A 137 -6.37 5.32 -19.61
C GLY A 137 -6.99 5.41 -18.20
N LEU A 138 -6.78 4.41 -17.33
CA LEU A 138 -7.17 4.44 -15.91
C LEU A 138 -5.97 4.68 -14.98
N VAL A 139 -4.80 4.18 -15.36
CA VAL A 139 -3.54 4.37 -14.65
C VAL A 139 -2.61 5.15 -15.58
N ASP A 140 -2.03 6.23 -15.08
CA ASP A 140 -1.17 7.07 -15.90
C ASP A 140 0.06 6.29 -16.38
N CYS A 141 0.10 6.10 -17.68
CA CYS A 141 1.01 5.19 -18.36
C CYS A 141 2.46 5.69 -18.45
N HIS A 142 2.81 6.85 -17.88
CA HIS A 142 4.14 7.45 -18.03
C HIS A 142 5.31 6.59 -17.50
N LEU A 143 4.99 5.45 -16.89
CA LEU A 143 5.90 4.51 -16.25
C LEU A 143 6.14 3.24 -17.10
N LEU A 144 5.39 3.06 -18.19
CA LEU A 144 5.55 1.96 -19.14
C LEU A 144 5.81 2.56 -20.52
N PRO A 145 6.75 2.03 -21.32
CA PRO A 145 6.89 2.48 -22.69
C PRO A 145 5.54 2.30 -23.36
N GLU A 146 4.93 3.40 -23.82
CA GLU A 146 3.83 3.25 -24.76
C GLU A 146 4.30 2.34 -25.88
N PRO A 147 3.48 1.39 -26.35
CA PRO A 147 3.83 0.63 -27.53
C PRO A 147 3.89 1.63 -28.70
N ARG A 148 5.08 2.20 -28.93
CA ARG A 148 5.43 2.94 -30.13
C ARG A 148 5.47 1.95 -31.28
N SER A 149 4.30 1.57 -31.79
CA SER A 149 4.19 1.00 -33.13
C SER A 149 2.76 0.95 -33.61
N HIS A 150 2.55 1.61 -34.74
CA HIS A 150 1.49 1.40 -35.72
C HIS A 150 1.50 -0.01 -36.37
N LYS A 151 1.91 -1.05 -35.64
CA LYS A 151 1.77 -2.43 -36.08
C LYS A 151 0.63 -3.02 -35.27
N LYS A 152 -0.43 -3.41 -35.97
CA LYS A 152 -1.56 -4.18 -35.43
C LYS A 152 -0.97 -5.38 -34.68
N HIS A 153 -0.79 -5.24 -33.37
CA HIS A 153 -0.50 -6.36 -32.50
C HIS A 153 -1.74 -7.22 -32.62
N HIS A 154 -1.61 -8.42 -33.20
CA HIS A 154 -2.67 -9.41 -33.10
C HIS A 154 -2.93 -9.59 -31.60
N PRO A 155 -4.10 -9.19 -31.07
CA PRO A 155 -4.39 -9.45 -29.68
C PRO A 155 -4.44 -10.97 -29.57
N GLN A 156 -3.51 -11.57 -28.81
CA GLN A 156 -3.76 -12.90 -28.27
C GLN A 156 -5.12 -12.81 -27.58
N LYS A 157 -6.06 -13.67 -28.00
CA LYS A 157 -7.46 -13.50 -27.62
C LYS A 157 -7.56 -13.59 -26.09
N ARG A 158 -8.23 -12.60 -25.47
CA ARG A 158 -8.67 -12.63 -24.06
C ARG A 158 -9.41 -13.93 -23.68
N SER A 159 -9.85 -14.74 -24.64
CA SER A 159 -10.63 -15.97 -24.45
C SER A 159 -9.90 -17.10 -23.73
N ASP A 160 -8.58 -17.04 -23.60
CA ASP A 160 -7.79 -18.20 -23.16
C ASP A 160 -7.34 -18.11 -21.69
N ILE A 161 -7.60 -16.99 -21.01
CA ILE A 161 -7.27 -16.79 -19.59
C ILE A 161 -8.47 -17.12 -18.72
N ASP A 162 -8.25 -17.95 -17.69
CA ASP A 162 -9.24 -18.23 -16.66
C ASP A 162 -9.78 -16.90 -16.05
N PRO A 163 -11.10 -16.66 -16.09
CA PRO A 163 -11.71 -15.46 -15.51
C PRO A 163 -11.30 -15.20 -14.05
N ALA A 164 -11.09 -16.25 -13.25
CA ALA A 164 -10.64 -16.12 -11.87
C ALA A 164 -9.22 -15.56 -11.77
N VAL A 165 -8.32 -15.98 -12.67
CA VAL A 165 -6.94 -15.49 -12.75
C VAL A 165 -6.93 -14.04 -13.23
N HIS A 166 -7.72 -13.72 -14.25
CA HIS A 166 -7.83 -12.35 -14.76
C HIS A 166 -8.34 -11.39 -13.67
N GLU A 167 -9.40 -11.78 -12.96
CA GLU A 167 -9.96 -10.99 -11.86
C GLU A 167 -8.98 -10.87 -10.67
N TRP A 168 -8.19 -11.91 -10.37
CA TRP A 168 -7.10 -11.78 -9.40
C TRP A 168 -6.07 -10.74 -9.86
N ALA A 169 -5.63 -10.79 -11.13
CA ALA A 169 -4.60 -9.91 -11.67
C ALA A 169 -5.04 -8.44 -11.67
N MET A 170 -6.29 -8.15 -12.06
CA MET A 170 -6.87 -6.81 -11.96
C MET A 170 -6.87 -6.32 -10.50
N ARG A 171 -7.31 -7.16 -9.56
CA ARG A 171 -7.28 -6.82 -8.12
C ARG A 171 -5.86 -6.66 -7.57
N ALA A 172 -4.88 -7.38 -8.12
CA ALA A 172 -3.47 -7.21 -7.76
C ALA A 172 -2.94 -5.84 -8.24
N CYS A 173 -3.26 -5.43 -9.47
CA CYS A 173 -2.93 -4.09 -9.97
C CYS A 173 -3.50 -2.98 -9.07
N HIS A 174 -4.76 -3.09 -8.65
CA HIS A 174 -5.38 -2.17 -7.69
C HIS A 174 -4.58 -2.05 -6.39
N ARG A 175 -4.17 -3.18 -5.82
CA ARG A 175 -3.40 -3.18 -4.56
C ARG A 175 -2.00 -2.63 -4.75
N CYS A 176 -1.35 -2.90 -5.88
CA CYS A 176 -0.08 -2.27 -6.22
C CYS A 176 -0.20 -0.75 -6.24
N LEU A 177 -1.29 -0.18 -6.79
CA LEU A 177 -1.54 1.27 -6.75
C LEU A 177 -1.69 1.80 -5.32
N VAL A 178 -2.41 1.07 -4.46
CA VAL A 178 -2.49 1.43 -3.03
C VAL A 178 -1.12 1.39 -2.36
N TYR A 179 -0.32 0.35 -2.62
CA TYR A 179 1.04 0.23 -2.08
C TYR A 179 1.98 1.31 -2.59
N LEU A 180 1.90 1.69 -3.87
CA LEU A 180 2.63 2.82 -4.44
C LEU A 180 2.24 4.13 -3.76
N GLY A 181 0.94 4.35 -3.53
CA GLY A 181 0.46 5.50 -2.79
C GLY A 181 0.98 5.54 -1.36
N ASP A 182 1.05 4.38 -0.68
CA ASP A 182 1.60 4.25 0.65
C ASP A 182 3.11 4.50 0.69
N LEU A 183 3.86 3.95 -0.27
CA LEU A 183 5.31 4.17 -0.40
C LEU A 183 5.62 5.65 -0.59
N ALA A 184 4.92 6.31 -1.51
CA ALA A 184 5.02 7.75 -1.71
C ALA A 184 4.70 8.48 -0.40
N ARG A 185 3.60 8.16 0.29
CA ARG A 185 3.26 8.76 1.59
C ARG A 185 4.35 8.57 2.65
N TYR A 186 4.97 7.40 2.72
CA TYR A 186 6.06 7.14 3.67
C TYR A 186 7.35 7.88 3.31
N ALA A 187 7.53 8.26 2.04
CA ALA A 187 8.63 9.10 1.59
C ALA A 187 8.43 10.60 1.87
N GLN A 188 7.25 11.05 2.34
CA GLN A 188 6.93 12.49 2.46
C GLN A 188 7.90 13.28 3.34
N ASP A 189 8.40 12.65 4.41
CA ASP A 189 9.34 13.29 5.34
C ASP A 189 10.73 13.49 4.69
N ILE A 190 11.01 12.82 3.55
CA ILE A 190 12.28 12.86 2.81
C ILE A 190 12.14 13.63 1.48
N GLU A 191 11.01 13.46 0.79
CA GLU A 191 10.78 13.97 -0.57
C GLU A 191 9.78 15.13 -0.65
N GLY A 192 9.15 15.48 0.48
CA GLY A 192 8.28 16.64 0.61
C GLY A 192 7.02 16.57 -0.25
N LEU A 193 6.64 17.72 -0.82
CA LEU A 193 5.37 17.90 -1.53
C LEU A 193 5.20 16.96 -2.72
N LYS A 194 6.29 16.63 -3.44
CA LYS A 194 6.25 15.72 -4.59
C LYS A 194 5.66 14.36 -4.19
N SER A 195 6.06 13.83 -3.04
CA SER A 195 5.60 12.52 -2.58
C SER A 195 4.13 12.55 -2.15
N VAL A 196 3.63 13.67 -1.62
CA VAL A 196 2.21 13.85 -1.29
C VAL A 196 1.34 13.81 -2.55
N ILE A 197 1.75 14.54 -3.60
CA ILE A 197 1.04 14.56 -4.89
C ILE A 197 1.05 13.16 -5.53
N LEU A 198 2.19 12.47 -5.50
CA LEU A 198 2.28 11.10 -6.02
C LEU A 198 1.41 10.12 -5.24
N SER A 199 1.36 10.26 -3.91
CA SER A 199 0.52 9.43 -3.04
C SER A 199 -0.96 9.59 -3.38
N GLU A 200 -1.42 10.85 -3.45
CA GLU A 200 -2.78 11.21 -3.82
C GLU A 200 -3.16 10.64 -5.20
N ARG A 201 -2.30 10.86 -6.19
CA ARG A 201 -2.48 10.34 -7.56
C ARG A 201 -2.67 8.83 -7.58
N CYS A 202 -1.81 8.08 -6.88
CA CYS A 202 -1.89 6.61 -6.86
C CYS A 202 -3.21 6.13 -6.22
N TYR A 203 -3.67 6.77 -5.14
CA TYR A 203 -4.96 6.40 -4.54
C TYR A 203 -6.14 6.73 -5.44
N TYR A 204 -6.13 7.84 -6.18
CA TYR A 204 -7.16 8.14 -7.16
C TYR A 204 -7.17 7.14 -8.32
N GLN A 205 -6.01 6.72 -8.81
CA GLN A 205 -5.92 5.64 -9.81
C GLN A 205 -6.46 4.31 -9.28
N ALA A 206 -6.21 3.99 -8.00
CA ALA A 206 -6.81 2.82 -7.37
C ALA A 206 -8.35 2.92 -7.32
N ILE A 207 -8.90 4.10 -6.98
CA ILE A 207 -10.35 4.34 -7.00
C ILE A 207 -10.93 4.19 -8.40
N ALA A 208 -10.25 4.72 -9.42
CA ALA A 208 -10.68 4.62 -10.80
C ALA A 208 -10.73 3.14 -11.27
N LEU A 209 -9.78 2.33 -10.82
CA LEU A 209 -9.72 0.91 -11.17
C LEU A 209 -10.77 0.06 -10.44
N TYR A 210 -10.99 0.30 -9.14
CA TYR A 210 -12.00 -0.39 -8.33
C TYR A 210 -12.71 0.55 -7.35
N PRO A 211 -13.78 1.25 -7.78
CA PRO A 211 -14.49 2.22 -6.94
C PRO A 211 -15.27 1.58 -5.77
N THR A 212 -15.47 0.26 -5.81
CA THR A 212 -16.16 -0.51 -4.77
C THR A 212 -15.29 -0.77 -3.53
N TYR A 213 -14.00 -0.43 -3.58
CA TYR A 213 -13.07 -0.60 -2.46
C TYR A 213 -12.86 0.70 -1.70
N GLY A 214 -13.13 0.69 -0.40
CA GLY A 214 -13.02 1.88 0.46
C GLY A 214 -11.60 2.21 0.91
N MET A 215 -10.65 1.27 0.81
CA MET A 215 -9.30 1.46 1.33
C MET A 215 -8.58 2.69 0.75
N PRO A 216 -8.58 2.95 -0.58
CA PRO A 216 -7.97 4.17 -1.12
C PRO A 216 -8.57 5.46 -0.55
N HIS A 217 -9.88 5.52 -0.34
CA HIS A 217 -10.52 6.66 0.32
C HIS A 217 -10.01 6.84 1.76
N ASN A 218 -9.90 5.76 2.54
CA ASN A 218 -9.31 5.86 3.88
C ASN A 218 -7.88 6.43 3.85
N GLN A 219 -7.08 6.05 2.85
CA GLN A 219 -5.73 6.58 2.70
C GLN A 219 -5.71 8.06 2.31
N LEU A 220 -6.60 8.51 1.41
CA LEU A 220 -6.77 9.92 1.07
C LEU A 220 -7.17 10.76 2.28
N GLY A 221 -8.13 10.28 3.09
CA GLY A 221 -8.50 10.97 4.33
C GLY A 221 -7.35 11.09 5.32
N THR A 222 -6.47 10.09 5.37
CA THR A 222 -5.24 10.14 6.17
C THR A 222 -4.21 11.13 5.62
N LEU A 223 -4.08 11.19 4.28
CA LEU A 223 -3.12 12.04 3.58
C LEU A 223 -3.45 13.53 3.69
N VAL A 224 -4.72 13.88 3.49
CA VAL A 224 -5.22 15.27 3.58
C VAL A 224 -5.06 15.83 4.99
N GLY A 225 -5.20 14.98 6.02
CA GLY A 225 -4.97 15.35 7.40
C GLY A 225 -5.93 16.45 7.87
N THR A 226 -5.38 17.60 8.29
CA THR A 226 -6.16 18.73 8.85
C THR A 226 -6.46 19.85 7.86
N LYS A 227 -6.18 19.66 6.56
CA LYS A 227 -6.56 20.64 5.54
C LYS A 227 -8.07 20.88 5.58
N HIS A 228 -8.48 22.11 5.23
CA HIS A 228 -9.89 22.52 5.16
C HIS A 228 -10.71 22.11 6.40
N TYR A 229 -10.17 22.32 7.60
CA TYR A 229 -10.83 21.99 8.88
C TYR A 229 -11.29 20.52 8.99
N ASN A 230 -10.51 19.60 8.39
CA ASN A 230 -10.80 18.18 8.32
C ASN A 230 -12.04 17.80 7.47
N CYS A 231 -12.66 18.73 6.75
CA CYS A 231 -13.87 18.44 5.95
C CYS A 231 -13.59 17.41 4.85
N GLU A 232 -12.49 17.57 4.14
CA GLU A 232 -12.10 16.65 3.05
C GLU A 232 -11.68 15.26 3.60
N ALA A 233 -11.03 15.22 4.76
CA ALA A 233 -10.75 13.96 5.44
C ALA A 233 -12.04 13.24 5.88
N ALA A 234 -13.02 13.98 6.43
CA ALA A 234 -14.32 13.42 6.79
C ALA A 234 -15.07 12.89 5.57
N TYR A 235 -15.08 13.64 4.45
CA TYR A 235 -15.65 13.19 3.18
C TYR A 235 -15.07 11.84 2.76
N HIS A 236 -13.75 11.69 2.76
CA HIS A 236 -13.11 10.45 2.36
C HIS A 236 -13.39 9.29 3.33
N TYR A 237 -13.38 9.50 4.64
CA TYR A 237 -13.76 8.45 5.58
C TYR A 237 -15.23 8.03 5.41
N MET A 238 -16.15 8.96 5.16
CA MET A 238 -17.54 8.63 4.84
C MET A 238 -17.65 7.83 3.53
N ARG A 239 -16.96 8.26 2.47
CA ARG A 239 -16.92 7.53 1.19
C ARG A 239 -16.41 6.10 1.36
N CYS A 240 -15.39 5.90 2.19
CA CYS A 240 -14.88 4.58 2.53
C CYS A 240 -15.97 3.67 3.17
N LEU A 241 -16.77 4.22 4.08
CA LEU A 241 -17.85 3.49 4.76
C LEU A 241 -19.06 3.18 3.86
N LEU A 242 -19.20 3.90 2.75
CA LEU A 242 -20.27 3.70 1.76
C LEU A 242 -19.87 2.74 0.62
N CYS A 243 -18.60 2.33 0.55
CA CYS A 243 -18.14 1.34 -0.42
C CYS A 243 -18.63 -0.07 -0.06
N THR A 244 -18.77 -0.95 -1.06
CA THR A 244 -19.13 -2.36 -0.83
C THR A 244 -18.06 -3.09 -0.02
N ASN A 245 -16.77 -2.82 -0.28
CA ASN A 245 -15.65 -3.38 0.44
C ASN A 245 -15.09 -2.31 1.39
N ILE A 246 -15.69 -2.21 2.58
CA ILE A 246 -15.37 -1.21 3.60
C ILE A 246 -13.98 -1.50 4.22
N PHE A 247 -13.23 -0.44 4.53
CA PHE A 247 -12.11 -0.56 5.47
C PHE A 247 -12.60 -0.25 6.88
N GLU A 248 -12.67 -1.28 7.73
CA GLU A 248 -13.29 -1.21 9.06
C GLU A 248 -12.71 -0.08 9.95
N GLY A 249 -11.42 0.22 9.79
CA GLY A 249 -10.75 1.30 10.52
C GLY A 249 -11.25 2.72 10.21
N ALA A 250 -12.01 2.91 9.12
CA ALA A 250 -12.51 4.23 8.72
C ALA A 250 -13.52 4.80 9.75
N SER A 251 -14.33 3.95 10.39
CA SER A 251 -15.26 4.38 11.45
C SER A 251 -14.51 5.01 12.62
N GLY A 252 -13.46 4.34 13.12
CA GLY A 252 -12.61 4.87 14.18
C GLY A 252 -11.82 6.11 13.78
N ASN A 253 -11.43 6.23 12.51
CA ASN A 253 -10.80 7.45 11.98
C ASN A 253 -11.78 8.64 11.98
N LEU A 254 -13.01 8.42 11.52
CA LEU A 254 -14.06 9.43 11.48
C LEU A 254 -14.48 9.88 12.89
N GLN A 255 -14.65 8.94 13.82
CA GLN A 255 -14.97 9.26 15.21
C GLN A 255 -13.90 10.14 15.86
N ARG A 256 -12.61 9.81 15.69
CA ARG A 256 -11.49 10.61 16.22
C ARG A 256 -11.45 12.00 15.58
N LEU A 257 -11.75 12.10 14.29
CA LEU A 257 -11.82 13.37 13.58
C LEU A 257 -12.95 14.26 14.14
N PHE A 258 -14.14 13.71 14.36
CA PHE A 258 -15.25 14.46 14.93
C PHE A 258 -15.01 14.89 16.37
N GLU A 259 -14.40 14.03 17.18
CA GLU A 259 -14.02 14.39 18.55
C GLU A 259 -13.02 15.56 18.56
N LYS A 260 -12.03 15.54 17.65
CA LYS A 260 -11.09 16.65 17.48
C LYS A 260 -11.79 17.94 17.05
N ASN A 261 -12.75 17.85 16.12
CA ASN A 261 -13.53 19.01 15.67
C ASN A 261 -14.43 19.57 16.77
N ARG A 262 -15.06 18.70 17.57
CA ARG A 262 -15.87 19.09 18.73
C ARG A 262 -15.05 19.91 19.72
N LYS A 263 -13.88 19.40 20.14
CA LYS A 263 -12.97 20.12 21.07
C LYS A 263 -12.57 21.48 20.52
N ARG A 264 -12.20 21.55 19.23
CA ARG A 264 -11.84 22.81 18.59
C ARG A 264 -13.02 23.80 18.54
N TYR A 265 -14.23 23.31 18.27
CA TYR A 265 -15.43 24.14 18.29
C TYR A 265 -15.71 24.69 19.69
N GLU A 266 -15.60 23.85 20.73
CA GLU A 266 -15.75 24.27 22.12
C GLU A 266 -14.73 25.36 22.50
N GLU A 267 -13.46 25.20 22.11
CA GLU A 267 -12.41 26.22 22.30
C GLU A 267 -12.74 27.54 21.60
N LEU A 268 -13.26 27.51 20.38
CA LEU A 268 -13.67 28.70 19.64
C LEU A 268 -14.94 29.35 20.19
N SER A 269 -15.85 28.55 20.75
CA SER A 269 -17.11 29.01 21.34
C SER A 269 -16.95 29.67 22.70
N LYS A 270 -15.78 29.51 23.35
CA LYS A 270 -15.41 30.25 24.54
C LYS A 270 -15.13 31.70 24.13
N VAL A 271 -16.15 32.55 24.27
CA VAL A 271 -16.01 33.99 24.15
C VAL A 271 -14.92 34.44 25.13
N SER A 272 -13.86 35.06 24.64
CA SER A 272 -12.89 35.70 25.53
C SER A 272 -13.62 36.76 26.35
N PRO A 273 -13.37 36.91 27.66
CA PRO A 273 -13.92 38.02 28.43
C PRO A 273 -13.64 39.39 27.82
N ARG A 274 -12.63 39.49 26.93
CA ARG A 274 -12.26 40.70 26.19
C ARG A 274 -13.09 40.97 24.93
N ASP A 275 -13.81 39.96 24.45
CA ASP A 275 -14.65 40.03 23.23
C ASP A 275 -16.13 40.27 23.57
N LEU A 276 -16.48 40.28 24.86
CA LEU A 276 -17.81 40.68 25.34
C LEU A 276 -17.98 42.21 25.26
N PRO A 277 -19.20 42.73 25.06
CA PRO A 277 -19.49 44.15 25.23
C PRO A 277 -19.00 44.66 26.61
N PRO A 278 -18.49 45.91 26.72
CA PRO A 278 -17.86 46.45 27.94
C PRO A 278 -18.68 46.28 29.24
N GLU A 279 -20.01 46.24 29.10
CA GLU A 279 -20.98 46.07 30.18
C GLU A 279 -20.96 44.66 30.81
N LEU A 280 -20.61 43.64 30.02
CA LEU A 280 -20.54 42.24 30.45
C LEU A 280 -19.13 41.83 30.89
N GLN A 281 -18.09 42.58 30.49
CA GLN A 281 -16.71 42.36 30.95
C GLN A 281 -16.53 42.64 32.44
N ARG A 282 -17.28 43.62 32.99
CA ARG A 282 -17.15 44.05 34.40
C ARG A 282 -17.71 43.07 35.41
N LYS A 283 -18.66 42.21 35.03
CA LYS A 283 -19.28 41.21 35.93
C LYS A 283 -18.34 40.06 36.31
N HIS A 284 -17.24 39.87 35.59
CA HIS A 284 -16.28 38.78 35.83
C HIS A 284 -15.03 39.21 36.64
N LEU A 285 -14.92 40.50 37.01
CA LEU A 285 -13.80 41.04 37.78
C LEU A 285 -14.14 41.34 39.24
N SER A 286 -15.35 41.00 39.69
CA SER A 286 -15.80 41.21 41.06
C SER A 286 -15.93 39.88 41.83
N ILE A 287 -14.80 39.21 42.02
CA ILE A 287 -14.54 38.20 43.07
C ILE A 287 -13.19 38.54 43.68
#